data_AF-A0A1M6EP85-F1
#
_entry.id   AF-A0A1M6EP85-F1
#
_cell.length_a   1.000
_cell.length_b   1.000
_cell.length_c   1.000
_cell.angle_alpha   90.00
_cell.angle_beta   90.00
_cell.angle_gamma   90.00
#
_symmetry.space_group_name_H-M   'P 1'
#
loop_
_entity.id
_entity.type
_entity.pdbx_description
1 polymer ?
#
loop_
_entity_poly.entity_id
_entity_poly.type
_entity_poly.pdbx_seq_one_letter_code
_entity_poly.pdbx_strand_id
1 'polypeptide(L)'
;MEANTENLYKHVAFITSIYPYRNYKNIESLQKTANYIEAKIKDVGLPTTRQQWQAKGNEYENIIALYQPQKTKRFIIGAHYDVYK
;
A
#
# COMPACT_ATOMS: atom_id res chain seq x y z
N MET A 1 -19.06 2.34 -13.35
CA MET A 1 -18.49 1.12 -12.75
C MET A 1 -18.58 1.30 -11.25
N GLU A 2 -19.18 0.34 -10.55
CA GLU A 2 -19.30 0.38 -9.09
C GLU A 2 -18.13 -0.33 -8.44
N ALA A 3 -17.80 0.05 -7.21
CA ALA A 3 -16.80 -0.68 -6.43
C ALA A 3 -17.33 -2.09 -6.10
N ASN A 4 -16.47 -3.10 -6.17
CA ASN A 4 -16.81 -4.46 -5.79
C ASN A 4 -16.55 -4.68 -4.30
N THR A 5 -17.62 -4.78 -3.50
CA THR A 5 -17.56 -4.97 -2.05
C THR A 5 -16.82 -6.25 -1.64
N GLU A 6 -16.96 -7.34 -2.40
CA GLU A 6 -16.26 -8.60 -2.10
C GLU A 6 -14.74 -8.45 -2.23
N ASN A 7 -14.27 -7.70 -3.23
CA ASN A 7 -12.85 -7.39 -3.38
C ASN A 7 -12.33 -6.53 -2.23
N LEU A 8 -13.11 -5.54 -1.79
CA LEU A 8 -12.75 -4.72 -0.62
C LEU A 8 -12.55 -5.59 0.63
N TYR A 9 -13.49 -6.48 0.92
CA TYR A 9 -13.36 -7.42 2.06
C TYR A 9 -12.15 -8.33 1.92
N LYS A 10 -11.86 -8.88 0.73
CA LYS A 10 -10.69 -9.72 0.49
C LYS A 10 -9.38 -9.01 0.81
N HIS A 11 -9.22 -7.75 0.38
CA HIS A 11 -8.01 -6.97 0.65
C HIS A 11 -7.86 -6.65 2.14
N VAL A 12 -8.94 -6.22 2.80
CA VAL A 12 -8.93 -5.93 4.24
C VAL A 12 -8.63 -7.20 5.03
N ALA A 13 -9.27 -8.33 4.72
CA ALA A 13 -9.04 -9.61 5.38
C ALA A 13 -7.57 -10.04 5.26
N PHE A 14 -6.97 -9.96 4.07
CA PHE A 14 -5.56 -10.28 3.90
C PHE A 14 -4.66 -9.35 4.74
N ILE A 15 -4.81 -8.03 4.59
CA ILE A 15 -3.93 -7.06 5.26
C ILE A 15 -4.05 -7.14 6.80
N THR A 16 -5.26 -7.40 7.32
CA THR A 16 -5.51 -7.54 8.76
C THR A 16 -5.09 -8.90 9.32
N SER A 17 -4.90 -9.91 8.47
CA SER A 17 -4.38 -11.22 8.88
C SER A 17 -2.87 -11.25 9.12
N ILE A 18 -2.14 -10.21 8.72
CA ILE A 18 -0.69 -10.13 8.90
C ILE A 18 -0.34 -10.00 10.39
N TYR A 19 0.45 -10.96 10.88
CA TYR A 19 0.97 -10.99 12.23
C TYR A 19 2.49 -11.27 12.22
N PRO A 20 3.31 -10.57 13.02
CA PRO A 20 2.93 -9.51 13.97
C PRO A 20 2.37 -8.26 13.27
N TYR A 21 1.74 -7.34 14.00
CA TYR A 21 0.99 -6.25 13.38
C TYR A 21 1.88 -5.32 12.54
N ARG A 22 1.34 -4.75 11.45
CA ARG A 22 2.01 -3.83 10.50
C ARG A 22 2.36 -2.45 11.08
N ASN A 23 3.14 -2.41 12.15
CA ASN A 23 3.55 -1.21 12.88
C ASN A 23 5.07 -0.95 12.78
N TYR A 24 5.52 0.18 13.33
CA TYR A 24 6.92 0.62 13.30
C TYR A 24 7.92 -0.30 14.06
N LYS A 25 7.46 -1.22 14.90
CA LYS A 25 8.27 -2.23 15.59
C LYS A 25 8.44 -3.49 14.76
N ASN A 26 7.58 -3.72 13.77
CA ASN A 26 7.50 -4.94 12.98
C ASN A 26 7.71 -4.64 11.48
N ILE A 27 8.92 -4.23 11.12
CA ILE A 27 9.26 -3.77 9.76
C ILE A 27 8.96 -4.83 8.69
N GLU A 28 9.19 -6.10 8.96
CA GLU A 28 8.86 -7.19 8.03
C GLU A 28 7.35 -7.24 7.71
N SER A 29 6.49 -6.89 8.66
CA SER A 29 5.04 -6.85 8.46
C SER A 29 4.59 -5.64 7.65
N LEU A 30 5.28 -4.51 7.80
CA LEU A 30 5.13 -3.35 6.91
C LEU A 30 5.54 -3.72 5.48
N GLN A 31 6.71 -4.34 5.30
CA GLN A 31 7.21 -4.79 4.00
C GLN A 31 6.26 -5.80 3.34
N LYS A 32 5.73 -6.78 4.11
CA LYS A 32 4.73 -7.74 3.60
C LYS A 32 3.46 -7.04 3.13
N THR A 33 2.99 -6.03 3.86
CA THR A 33 1.84 -5.23 3.46
C THR A 33 2.13 -4.42 2.20
N ALA A 34 3.29 -3.76 2.13
CA ALA A 34 3.76 -2.99 0.98
C ALA A 34 3.87 -3.86 -0.29
N ASN A 35 4.45 -5.07 -0.16
CA ASN A 35 4.54 -6.07 -1.24
C ASN A 35 3.17 -6.46 -1.77
N TYR A 36 2.20 -6.71 -0.88
CA TYR A 36 0.85 -7.07 -1.29
C TYR A 36 0.13 -5.94 -2.03
N ILE A 37 0.22 -4.71 -1.51
CA ILE A 37 -0.40 -3.54 -2.14
C ILE A 37 0.21 -3.30 -3.53
N GLU A 38 1.54 -3.33 -3.64
CA GLU A 38 2.22 -3.17 -4.92
C GLU A 38 1.80 -4.26 -5.92
N ALA A 39 1.75 -5.53 -5.49
CA ALA A 39 1.32 -6.63 -6.35
C ALA A 39 -0.11 -6.44 -6.86
N LYS A 40 -1.06 -6.07 -5.98
CA LYS A 40 -2.47 -5.87 -6.39
C LYS A 40 -2.67 -4.67 -7.31
N ILE A 41 -1.86 -3.62 -7.17
CA ILE A 41 -1.87 -2.48 -8.09
C ILE A 41 -1.25 -2.87 -9.45
N LYS A 42 -0.16 -3.66 -9.44
CA LYS A 42 0.45 -4.17 -10.68
C LYS A 42 -0.48 -5.14 -11.43
N ASP A 43 -1.25 -5.96 -10.71
CA ASP A 43 -2.24 -6.88 -11.30
C ASP A 43 -3.29 -6.13 -12.14
N VAL A 44 -3.60 -4.87 -11.81
CA VAL A 44 -4.53 -4.02 -12.58
C VAL A 44 -3.83 -3.14 -13.63
N GLY A 45 -2.53 -3.36 -13.86
CA GLY A 45 -1.77 -2.74 -14.94
C GLY A 45 -1.30 -1.30 -14.67
N LEU A 46 -1.29 -0.85 -13.42
CA LEU A 46 -0.84 0.51 -13.10
C LEU A 46 0.68 0.56 -12.85
N PRO A 47 1.41 1.50 -13.48
CA PRO A 47 2.78 1.81 -13.11
C PRO A 47 2.86 2.14 -11.63
N THR A 48 3.71 1.40 -10.91
CA THR A 48 3.84 1.48 -9.46
C THR A 48 5.29 1.67 -9.09
N THR A 49 5.56 2.59 -8.16
CA THR A 49 6.89 2.84 -7.61
C THR A 49 6.86 2.77 -6.09
N ARG A 50 8.02 2.45 -5.52
CA ARG A 50 8.27 2.54 -4.08
C ARG A 50 9.10 3.78 -3.79
N GLN A 51 8.62 4.61 -2.88
CA GLN A 51 9.39 5.71 -2.35
C GLN A 51 9.87 5.32 -0.95
N GLN A 52 11.18 5.05 -0.83
CA GLN A 52 11.82 4.74 0.44
C GLN A 52 12.15 6.03 1.20
N TRP A 53 12.01 5.98 2.53
CA TRP A 53 12.38 7.07 3.43
C TRP A 53 12.80 6.52 4.79
N GLN A 54 13.53 7.33 5.57
CA GLN A 54 14.12 6.91 6.85
C GLN A 54 13.51 7.72 7.99
N ALA A 55 13.16 7.07 9.11
CA ALA A 55 12.82 7.75 10.35
C ALA A 55 13.16 6.92 11.58
N LYS A 56 13.75 7.57 12.59
CA LYS A 56 14.15 6.93 13.86
C LYS A 56 14.98 5.64 13.66
N GLY A 57 15.83 5.62 12.64
CA GLY A 57 16.71 4.49 12.33
C GLY A 57 16.08 3.35 11.54
N ASN A 58 14.81 3.46 11.13
CA ASN A 58 14.12 2.47 10.31
C ASN A 58 13.80 3.02 8.92
N GLU A 59 13.85 2.14 7.93
CA GLU A 59 13.36 2.40 6.57
C GLU A 59 11.85 2.12 6.47
N TYR A 60 11.15 2.98 5.76
CA TYR A 60 9.74 2.89 5.45
C TYR A 60 9.51 3.18 3.97
N GLU A 61 8.34 2.77 3.47
CA GLU A 61 8.05 2.82 2.04
C GLU A 61 6.66 3.42 1.79
N ASN A 62 6.54 4.33 0.84
CA ASN A 62 5.24 4.68 0.26
C ASN A 62 5.06 3.92 -1.06
N ILE A 63 3.88 3.36 -1.29
CA ILE A 63 3.51 2.73 -2.56
C ILE A 63 2.72 3.73 -3.39
N ILE A 64 3.24 4.08 -4.57
CA ILE A 64 2.67 5.13 -5.43
C ILE A 64 2.29 4.53 -6.77
N ALA A 65 1.04 4.68 -7.17
CA ALA A 65 0.52 4.26 -8.45
C ALA A 65 0.13 5.46 -9.31
N LEU A 66 0.30 5.37 -10.63
CA LEU A 66 -0.01 6.45 -11.55
C LEU A 66 -1.06 6.01 -12.57
N TYR A 67 -2.20 6.69 -12.61
CA TYR A 67 -3.17 6.58 -13.70
C TYR A 67 -3.03 7.80 -14.62
N GLN A 68 -2.80 7.57 -15.91
CA GLN A 68 -2.52 8.64 -16.90
C GLN A 68 -1.36 9.57 -16.48
N PRO A 69 -0.13 9.04 -16.29
CA PRO A 69 1.01 9.79 -15.73
C PRO A 69 1.38 11.06 -16.49
N GLN A 70 1.03 11.14 -17.79
CA GLN A 70 1.27 12.30 -18.65
C GLN A 70 0.39 13.51 -18.35
N LYS A 71 -0.69 13.37 -17.56
CA LYS A 71 -1.58 14.47 -17.21
C LYS A 71 -0.96 15.36 -16.13
N THR A 72 -1.08 16.69 -16.31
CA THR A 72 -0.51 17.69 -15.39
C THR A 72 -1.47 18.09 -14.27
N LYS A 73 -2.78 18.10 -14.52
CA LYS A 73 -3.80 18.23 -13.47
C LYS A 73 -4.01 16.85 -12.82
N ARG A 74 -3.88 16.79 -11.50
CA ARG A 74 -3.87 15.52 -10.75
C ARG A 74 -4.95 15.52 -9.68
N PHE A 75 -5.55 14.35 -9.48
CA PHE A 75 -6.36 14.04 -8.32
C PHE A 75 -5.61 12.97 -7.51
N ILE A 76 -5.38 13.22 -6.22
CA ILE A 76 -4.59 12.34 -5.36
C ILE A 76 -5.51 11.72 -4.33
N ILE A 77 -5.46 10.39 -4.26
CA ILE A 77 -6.15 9.58 -3.24
C ILE A 77 -5.08 8.85 -2.44
N GLY A 78 -5.19 8.85 -1.12
CA GLY A 78 -4.24 8.20 -0.24
C GLY A 78 -4.93 7.53 0.95
N ALA A 79 -4.27 6.50 1.48
CA ALA A 79 -4.63 5.83 2.72
C ALA A 79 -3.34 5.35 3.39
N HIS A 80 -3.28 5.44 4.71
CA HIS A 80 -2.17 4.87 5.47
C HIS A 80 -2.33 3.34 5.56
N TYR A 81 -1.23 2.59 5.43
CA TYR A 81 -1.24 1.12 5.50
C TYR A 81 -0.49 0.59 6.72
N ASP A 82 0.02 1.44 7.59
CA ASP A 82 0.59 1.11 8.90
C ASP A 82 -0.48 1.18 10.00
N VAL A 83 -0.21 0.57 11.16
CA VAL A 83 -1.05 0.65 12.36
C VAL A 83 -0.25 1.09 13.58
N TYR A 84 -0.96 1.58 14.60
CA TYR A 84 -0.37 1.98 15.86
C TYR A 84 0.17 0.81 16.70
N LYS A 85 -0.61 -0.28 16.82
CA LYS A 85 -0.27 -1.47 17.61
C LYS A 85 -0.06 -2.67 16.72
#